data_AF-A0A7W1UFV4-F1
#
_entry.id   AF-A0A7W1UFV4-F1
#
_cell.length_a   1.000
_cell.length_b   1.000
_cell.length_c   1.000
_cell.angle_alpha   90.00
_cell.angle_beta   90.00
_cell.angle_gamma   90.00
#
_symmetry.space_group_name_H-M   'P 1'
#
loop_
_entity.id
_entity.type
_entity.pdbx_description
1 polymer ?
#
loop_
_entity_poly.entity_id
_entity_poly.type
_entity_poly.pdbx_seq_one_letter_code
_entity_poly.pdbx_strand_id
1 'polypeptide(L)'
;MKRDTCRTSGWVAGSLATALFVMGTGSMAAAAGFTAYNDLAWGTRQLETNITKITSPVGGSGLPSSGILKDFTTGLDTGVTLTVTGGSYDGTTQDTQGANPTIGDGFTIFDGKVSGLGAISYDVGNSLVLTFSGLNPAMTYDLSFFAHRNNYAWDRASLVTLSGTAGSPMNTSSVAADNPDTVTYPGGVLFTGPTSPSTRLPADNDNGYVARWGQVNSGSDGLVVLTISFAGTSGNEGLGKYGSAVRLTESSSSSAVGHDLDGDGKADLVWRHTNGSAAVWLLNGKEVPFSLNSLGGVASAWQVEGVGDTDADGKADIIWRNTTNGAVAVWLMNGATRLDVGFPGNASTAWAIQGVGDLNGDGKADLVWRHTNGNAAVWLLNGKEVPSSTGSLGGVSSAWQIR
;
A
#
# COMPACT_ATOMS: atom_id res chain seq x y z
N MET A 1 4.75 75.45 27.00
CA MET A 1 4.21 76.01 28.25
C MET A 1 2.84 75.38 28.49
N LYS A 2 2.66 74.57 29.57
CA LYS A 2 1.39 73.94 30.05
C LYS A 2 0.70 72.97 29.04
N ARG A 3 0.22 71.76 29.39
CA ARG A 3 -0.81 71.34 30.40
C ARG A 3 -2.21 71.92 30.08
N ASP A 4 -3.33 71.19 30.09
CA ASP A 4 -3.62 69.79 30.43
C ASP A 4 -4.92 69.26 29.74
N THR A 5 -5.12 67.95 29.86
CA THR A 5 -6.28 67.06 29.55
C THR A 5 -7.72 67.60 29.55
N CYS A 6 -8.59 66.94 28.77
CA CYS A 6 -9.98 66.63 29.18
C CYS A 6 -10.34 65.15 28.87
N ARG A 7 -11.29 64.57 29.61
CA ARG A 7 -11.67 63.13 29.64
C ARG A 7 -13.14 62.91 29.23
N THR A 8 -13.52 61.62 29.10
CA THR A 8 -14.89 61.04 29.07
C THR A 8 -15.62 61.16 27.71
N SER A 9 -16.42 60.19 27.23
CA SER A 9 -16.85 58.84 27.68
C SER A 9 -17.25 58.01 26.44
N GLY A 10 -17.39 56.67 26.44
CA GLY A 10 -17.40 55.71 27.55
C GLY A 10 -17.21 54.24 27.12
N TRP A 11 -17.54 53.33 28.04
CA TRP A 11 -17.33 51.86 28.02
C TRP A 11 -18.38 51.15 27.13
N VAL A 12 -18.40 49.84 26.83
CA VAL A 12 -17.75 48.58 27.31
C VAL A 12 -17.66 47.63 26.06
N ALA A 13 -17.09 46.41 26.01
CA ALA A 13 -16.39 45.49 26.93
C ALA A 13 -15.47 44.54 26.09
N GLY A 14 -14.75 43.61 26.73
CA GLY A 14 -14.05 42.50 26.04
C GLY A 14 -12.71 42.11 26.67
N SER A 15 -12.74 41.30 27.74
CA SER A 15 -11.53 40.81 28.42
C SER A 15 -11.12 39.42 27.96
N LEU A 16 -9.80 39.17 27.81
CA LEU A 16 -9.02 38.08 28.46
C LEU A 16 -7.86 37.54 27.61
N ALA A 17 -6.89 36.98 28.35
CA ALA A 17 -5.94 35.94 27.95
C ALA A 17 -4.90 36.28 26.88
N THR A 18 -3.73 36.71 27.37
CA THR A 18 -2.44 36.38 26.78
C THR A 18 -2.31 34.86 26.65
N ALA A 19 -2.58 34.31 25.47
CA ALA A 19 -2.25 32.92 25.14
C ALA A 19 -0.82 32.88 24.57
N LEU A 20 0.13 32.52 25.44
CA LEU A 20 1.46 32.08 25.03
C LEU A 20 1.29 30.77 24.24
N PHE A 21 1.18 30.85 22.92
CA PHE A 21 1.18 29.65 22.08
C PHE A 21 2.60 29.09 22.07
N VAL A 22 2.81 28.07 22.90
CA VAL A 22 4.00 27.22 22.85
C VAL A 22 4.11 26.68 21.43
N MET A 23 5.23 26.93 20.77
CA MET A 23 5.54 26.25 19.51
C MET A 23 5.80 24.77 19.82
N GLY A 24 4.71 23.99 19.82
CA GLY A 24 4.75 22.54 19.82
C GLY A 24 5.48 22.07 18.56
N THR A 25 6.52 21.26 18.75
CA THR A 25 7.36 20.74 17.67
C THR A 25 6.56 19.83 16.76
N GLY A 26 6.51 20.17 15.46
CA GLY A 26 6.21 19.24 14.38
C GLY A 26 4.77 18.73 14.29
N SER A 27 3.88 19.53 13.67
CA SER A 27 2.96 18.90 12.72
C SER A 27 3.77 18.52 11.49
N MET A 28 4.30 17.28 11.46
CA MET A 28 4.90 16.77 10.24
C MET A 28 3.83 16.80 9.14
N ALA A 29 4.23 17.24 7.95
CA ALA A 29 3.40 17.06 6.77
C ALA A 29 3.05 15.57 6.67
N ALA A 30 1.81 15.25 6.27
CA ALA A 30 1.49 13.89 5.87
C ALA A 30 2.46 13.52 4.75
N ALA A 31 3.37 12.60 5.05
CA ALA A 31 4.39 12.18 4.09
C ALA A 31 3.71 11.44 2.94
N ALA A 32 4.31 11.54 1.75
CA ALA A 32 4.07 10.51 0.74
C ALA A 32 4.38 9.13 1.35
N GLY A 33 3.65 8.10 0.92
CA GLY A 33 3.69 6.77 1.51
C GLY A 33 5.12 6.26 1.73
N PHE A 34 5.42 5.81 2.95
CA PHE A 34 6.77 5.41 3.33
C PHE A 34 7.11 3.98 2.90
N THR A 35 8.40 3.65 2.81
CA THR A 35 8.83 2.25 2.84
C THR A 35 9.80 2.04 3.99
N ALA A 36 9.40 1.21 4.94
CA ALA A 36 10.19 0.86 6.11
C ALA A 36 10.71 -0.57 6.00
N TYR A 37 11.97 -0.75 6.40
CA TYR A 37 12.57 -2.07 6.60
C TYR A 37 12.96 -2.23 8.06
N ASN A 38 12.79 -3.45 8.57
CA ASN A 38 13.44 -3.89 9.79
C ASN A 38 14.21 -5.19 9.53
N ASP A 39 15.49 -5.13 9.85
CA ASP A 39 16.35 -6.30 9.99
C ASP A 39 16.07 -6.90 11.37
N LEU A 40 15.32 -8.02 11.39
CA LEU A 40 14.97 -8.75 12.62
C LEU A 40 16.20 -9.45 13.23
N ALA A 41 17.30 -9.47 12.49
CA ALA A 41 18.46 -10.32 12.64
C ALA A 41 19.78 -9.53 12.78
N TRP A 42 19.70 -8.26 13.18
CA TRP A 42 20.83 -7.34 13.41
C TRP A 42 22.06 -8.04 14.00
N GLY A 43 23.14 -7.93 13.22
CA GLY A 43 24.51 -8.24 13.62
C GLY A 43 25.46 -7.16 13.09
N THR A 44 26.75 -7.47 13.02
CA THR A 44 27.80 -6.55 12.51
C THR A 44 27.74 -6.31 10.99
N ARG A 45 26.74 -6.85 10.30
CA ARG A 45 26.63 -6.90 8.83
C ARG A 45 25.38 -6.21 8.28
N GLN A 46 24.85 -5.24 9.02
CA GLN A 46 23.77 -4.37 8.52
C GLN A 46 24.21 -3.71 7.21
N LEU A 47 23.38 -3.81 6.17
CA LEU A 47 23.69 -3.21 4.87
C LEU A 47 23.42 -1.69 4.86
N GLU A 48 22.42 -1.23 5.62
CA GLU A 48 21.89 0.14 5.51
C GLU A 48 21.76 0.89 6.86
N THR A 49 21.75 2.23 6.78
CA THR A 49 21.64 3.13 7.95
C THR A 49 20.21 3.54 8.29
N ASN A 50 19.35 3.71 7.27
CA ASN A 50 17.98 4.24 7.42
C ASN A 50 16.93 3.14 7.66
N ILE A 51 17.31 2.07 8.35
CA ILE A 51 16.42 0.94 8.63
C ILE A 51 16.36 0.67 10.13
N THR A 52 15.18 0.28 10.61
CA THR A 52 14.93 0.06 12.03
C THR A 52 15.59 -1.25 12.48
N LYS A 53 16.19 -1.24 13.67
CA LYS A 53 16.99 -2.36 14.23
C LYS A 53 16.34 -2.92 15.49
N ILE A 54 15.04 -3.25 15.38
CA ILE A 54 14.33 -4.00 16.42
C ILE A 54 14.73 -5.45 16.24
N THR A 55 15.33 -6.02 17.27
CA THR A 55 15.79 -7.40 17.26
C THR A 55 15.54 -8.09 18.58
N SER A 56 15.51 -9.42 18.54
CA SER A 56 15.84 -10.21 19.72
C SER A 56 17.30 -9.91 20.09
N PRO A 57 17.62 -9.48 21.33
CA PRO A 57 19.00 -9.23 21.70
C PRO A 57 19.82 -10.53 21.63
N VAL A 58 21.10 -10.36 21.26
CA VAL A 58 22.07 -11.45 21.09
C VAL A 58 22.11 -12.32 22.36
N GLY A 59 21.65 -13.58 22.25
CA GLY A 59 21.95 -14.60 23.25
C GLY A 59 21.20 -14.56 24.58
N GLY A 60 20.02 -13.94 24.71
CA GLY A 60 19.21 -14.17 25.93
C GLY A 60 17.92 -13.36 26.10
N SER A 61 16.82 -14.09 26.36
CA SER A 61 15.59 -13.73 27.11
C SER A 61 15.08 -12.27 27.11
N GLY A 62 15.25 -11.52 26.03
CA GLY A 62 14.93 -10.09 25.94
C GLY A 62 13.78 -9.74 24.99
N LEU A 63 12.82 -10.66 24.83
CA LEU A 63 11.53 -10.38 24.20
C LEU A 63 10.48 -10.12 25.29
N PRO A 64 9.56 -9.17 25.14
CA PRO A 64 9.28 -8.40 23.92
C PRO A 64 10.32 -7.32 23.60
N SER A 65 10.53 -7.06 22.31
CA SER A 65 11.38 -5.98 21.80
C SER A 65 10.55 -5.12 20.84
N SER A 66 10.61 -3.79 20.96
CA SER A 66 9.72 -2.87 20.23
C SER A 66 10.42 -1.59 19.82
N GLY A 67 10.02 -1.01 18.70
CA GLY A 67 10.50 0.30 18.26
C GLY A 67 9.71 0.86 17.07
N ILE A 68 9.97 2.13 16.77
CA ILE A 68 9.33 2.82 15.65
C ILE A 68 10.06 2.45 14.34
N LEU A 69 9.28 2.12 13.32
CA LEU A 69 9.76 1.89 11.97
C LEU A 69 10.17 3.22 11.32
N LYS A 70 11.28 3.21 10.58
CA LYS A 70 11.79 4.37 9.85
C LYS A 70 11.52 4.26 8.37
N ASP A 71 11.14 5.37 7.75
CA ASP A 71 11.12 5.49 6.31
C ASP A 71 12.57 5.40 5.80
N PHE A 72 12.81 4.49 4.88
CA PHE A 72 14.10 4.26 4.26
C PHE A 72 14.62 5.51 3.54
N THR A 73 13.73 6.23 2.86
CA THR A 73 14.09 7.35 1.97
C THR A 73 14.55 8.56 2.77
N THR A 74 13.76 8.98 3.75
CA THR A 74 14.03 10.18 4.56
C THR A 74 14.79 9.91 5.85
N GLY A 75 14.79 8.66 6.34
CA GLY A 75 15.33 8.29 7.65
C GLY A 75 14.48 8.74 8.84
N LEU A 76 13.31 9.32 8.58
CA LEU A 76 12.37 9.80 9.59
C LEU A 76 11.52 8.65 10.16
N ASP A 77 10.98 8.88 11.36
CA ASP A 77 10.08 7.95 12.03
C ASP A 77 8.70 7.94 11.35
N THR A 78 8.19 6.75 11.01
CA THR A 78 6.88 6.56 10.31
C THR A 78 5.66 6.69 11.22
N GLY A 79 5.86 6.69 12.54
CA GLY A 79 4.79 6.54 13.53
C GLY A 79 4.34 5.09 13.77
N VAL A 80 4.61 4.16 12.85
CA VAL A 80 4.29 2.74 13.04
C VAL A 80 5.29 2.08 13.98
N THR A 81 4.80 1.44 15.03
CA THR A 81 5.61 0.66 15.97
C THR A 81 5.51 -0.83 15.65
N LEU A 82 6.67 -1.46 15.41
CA LEU A 82 6.81 -2.91 15.36
C LEU A 82 7.16 -3.44 16.75
N THR A 83 6.42 -4.44 17.22
CA THR A 83 6.68 -5.19 18.45
C THR A 83 6.90 -6.65 18.09
N VAL A 84 8.05 -7.20 18.49
CA VAL A 84 8.45 -8.59 18.33
C VAL A 84 8.24 -9.30 19.65
N THR A 85 7.45 -10.38 19.66
CA THR A 85 7.16 -11.19 20.85
C THR A 85 7.16 -12.67 20.52
N GLY A 86 7.42 -13.53 21.51
CA GLY A 86 7.47 -14.98 21.29
C GLY A 86 8.61 -15.43 20.38
N GLY A 87 8.73 -16.74 20.19
CA GLY A 87 9.91 -17.34 19.59
C GLY A 87 11.07 -17.53 20.57
N SER A 88 12.16 -18.11 20.08
CA SER A 88 13.34 -18.48 20.86
C SER A 88 14.62 -18.22 20.06
N TYR A 89 15.69 -17.82 20.74
CA TYR A 89 17.02 -17.68 20.13
C TYR A 89 17.86 -18.90 20.50
N ASP A 90 18.33 -19.67 19.51
CA ASP A 90 19.01 -20.96 19.74
C ASP A 90 20.46 -20.85 20.25
N GLY A 91 20.96 -19.63 20.45
CA GLY A 91 22.30 -19.37 20.97
C GLY A 91 23.41 -19.42 19.93
N THR A 92 23.16 -19.93 18.72
CA THR A 92 24.19 -20.10 17.69
C THR A 92 24.49 -18.78 16.96
N THR A 93 25.59 -18.71 16.21
CA THR A 93 26.02 -17.48 15.52
C THR A 93 25.18 -17.23 14.26
N GLN A 94 24.62 -16.03 14.11
CA GLN A 94 23.79 -15.60 12.97
C GLN A 94 24.40 -15.95 11.59
N ASP A 95 25.74 -15.80 11.44
CA ASP A 95 26.50 -16.09 10.23
C ASP A 95 26.44 -17.57 9.76
N THR A 96 26.07 -18.51 10.64
CA THR A 96 25.91 -19.93 10.28
C THR A 96 24.45 -20.32 10.02
N GLN A 97 23.50 -19.38 10.19
CA GLN A 97 22.06 -19.67 10.13
C GLN A 97 21.41 -19.27 8.80
N GLY A 98 22.07 -18.47 7.95
CA GLY A 98 21.54 -18.03 6.65
C GLY A 98 22.60 -17.37 5.77
N ALA A 99 22.25 -17.07 4.52
CA ALA A 99 22.99 -16.26 3.56
C ALA A 99 22.11 -15.09 3.09
N ASN A 100 22.72 -14.03 2.56
CA ASN A 100 21.98 -12.98 1.87
C ASN A 100 21.50 -13.52 0.50
N PRO A 101 20.20 -13.39 0.14
CA PRO A 101 19.74 -13.73 -1.19
C PRO A 101 20.42 -12.82 -2.21
N THR A 102 20.90 -13.39 -3.32
CA THR A 102 21.57 -12.64 -4.40
C THR A 102 20.73 -12.52 -5.67
N ILE A 103 19.68 -13.33 -5.78
CA ILE A 103 18.67 -13.35 -6.83
C ILE A 103 17.33 -13.80 -6.21
N GLY A 104 16.24 -13.75 -6.98
CA GLY A 104 14.92 -14.24 -6.55
C GLY A 104 14.15 -13.25 -5.67
N ASP A 105 13.01 -13.71 -5.14
CA ASP A 105 12.05 -12.87 -4.41
C ASP A 105 12.67 -12.19 -3.19
N GLY A 106 13.47 -12.92 -2.41
CA GLY A 106 14.14 -12.37 -1.22
C GLY A 106 15.06 -11.19 -1.55
N PHE A 107 15.76 -11.25 -2.69
CA PHE A 107 16.58 -10.13 -3.17
C PHE A 107 15.73 -8.99 -3.75
N THR A 108 14.79 -9.30 -4.66
CA THR A 108 14.00 -8.32 -5.39
C THR A 108 13.05 -7.51 -4.50
N ILE A 109 12.37 -8.16 -3.54
CA ILE A 109 11.36 -7.49 -2.69
C ILE A 109 12.00 -6.61 -1.61
N PHE A 110 13.21 -6.96 -1.18
CA PHE A 110 13.96 -6.20 -0.19
C PHE A 110 15.02 -5.29 -0.80
N ASP A 111 15.13 -5.24 -2.14
CA ASP A 111 16.10 -4.41 -2.89
C ASP A 111 17.54 -4.55 -2.37
N GLY A 112 17.90 -5.75 -1.87
CA GLY A 112 19.19 -6.02 -1.21
C GLY A 112 19.50 -5.18 0.04
N LYS A 113 18.51 -4.54 0.69
CA LYS A 113 18.71 -3.57 1.79
C LYS A 113 18.83 -4.16 3.19
N VAL A 114 18.55 -5.44 3.37
CA VAL A 114 18.55 -6.14 4.67
C VAL A 114 19.44 -7.37 4.64
N SER A 115 19.93 -7.78 5.81
CA SER A 115 20.61 -9.06 5.98
C SER A 115 19.64 -10.23 5.83
N GLY A 116 20.07 -11.28 5.12
CA GLY A 116 19.51 -12.63 5.23
C GLY A 116 20.29 -13.52 6.22
N LEU A 117 21.33 -12.98 6.85
CA LEU A 117 22.06 -13.60 7.95
C LEU A 117 21.33 -13.33 9.26
N GLY A 118 21.21 -14.36 10.10
CA GLY A 118 20.62 -14.24 11.42
C GLY A 118 19.11 -14.42 11.48
N ALA A 119 18.61 -14.48 12.72
CA ALA A 119 17.59 -15.45 13.04
C ALA A 119 16.85 -15.20 14.35
N ILE A 120 15.52 -15.18 14.28
CA ILE A 120 14.63 -15.46 15.43
C ILE A 120 13.89 -16.77 15.13
N SER A 121 14.09 -17.80 15.96
CA SER A 121 13.40 -19.10 15.82
C SER A 121 12.05 -19.11 16.53
N TYR A 122 11.29 -20.17 16.33
CA TYR A 122 10.08 -20.48 17.08
C TYR A 122 10.08 -21.98 17.42
N ASP A 123 9.35 -22.34 18.48
CA ASP A 123 9.27 -23.72 18.99
C ASP A 123 7.79 -24.15 19.15
N VAL A 124 7.52 -25.41 19.47
CA VAL A 124 6.14 -25.89 19.72
C VAL A 124 5.48 -25.06 20.81
N GLY A 125 4.37 -24.40 20.46
CA GLY A 125 3.63 -23.55 21.39
C GLY A 125 4.28 -22.19 21.66
N ASN A 126 5.44 -21.87 21.07
CA ASN A 126 6.11 -20.57 21.17
C ASN A 126 6.36 -19.98 19.78
N SER A 127 5.28 -19.49 19.16
CA SER A 127 5.32 -18.82 17.85
C SER A 127 6.01 -17.47 17.95
N LEU A 128 6.71 -17.07 16.89
CA LEU A 128 7.18 -15.70 16.72
C LEU A 128 6.02 -14.83 16.25
N VAL A 129 5.77 -13.72 16.92
CA VAL A 129 4.66 -12.80 16.64
C VAL A 129 5.20 -11.40 16.40
N LEU A 130 4.90 -10.85 15.23
CA LEU A 130 5.26 -9.50 14.81
C LEU A 130 3.98 -8.65 14.77
N THR A 131 3.83 -7.77 15.74
CA THR A 131 2.69 -6.86 15.86
C THR A 131 3.08 -5.48 15.36
N PHE A 132 2.45 -5.04 14.28
CA PHE A 132 2.51 -3.67 13.78
C PHE A 132 1.36 -2.88 14.41
N SER A 133 1.66 -1.69 14.91
CA SER A 133 0.72 -0.85 15.65
C SER A 133 0.91 0.62 15.29
N GLY A 134 -0.17 1.41 15.33
CA GLY A 134 -0.16 2.79 14.84
C GLY A 134 -0.26 2.90 13.31
N LEU A 135 -0.69 1.83 12.63
CA LEU A 135 -1.02 1.84 11.20
C LEU A 135 -2.26 2.73 10.98
N ASN A 136 -2.21 3.60 9.97
CA ASN A 136 -3.31 4.49 9.62
C ASN A 136 -4.50 3.69 9.06
N PRO A 137 -5.69 3.71 9.71
CA PRO A 137 -6.88 3.00 9.23
C PRO A 137 -7.36 3.45 7.84
N ALA A 138 -6.94 4.64 7.40
CA ALA A 138 -7.28 5.20 6.09
C ALA A 138 -6.26 4.89 4.98
N MET A 139 -5.26 4.04 5.24
CA MET A 139 -4.24 3.61 4.26
C MET A 139 -4.27 2.10 4.00
N THR A 140 -3.53 1.66 2.98
CA THR A 140 -3.29 0.23 2.73
C THR A 140 -1.80 -0.04 2.71
N TYR A 141 -1.38 -1.23 3.12
CA TYR A 141 0.01 -1.58 3.27
C TYR A 141 0.37 -2.80 2.44
N ASP A 142 1.59 -2.80 1.89
CA ASP A 142 2.26 -4.01 1.43
C ASP A 142 3.18 -4.51 2.54
N LEU A 143 2.88 -5.70 3.06
CA LEU A 143 3.60 -6.32 4.16
C LEU A 143 4.32 -7.58 3.67
N SER A 144 5.65 -7.55 3.76
CA SER A 144 6.54 -8.64 3.34
C SER A 144 7.38 -9.15 4.52
N PHE A 145 7.44 -10.47 4.69
CA PHE A 145 8.27 -11.15 5.67
C PHE A 145 9.20 -12.15 4.98
N PHE A 146 10.50 -12.01 5.24
CA PHE A 146 11.54 -12.88 4.73
C PHE A 146 12.16 -13.71 5.85
N ALA A 147 12.31 -15.00 5.57
CA ALA A 147 12.92 -15.98 6.45
C ALA A 147 13.78 -16.94 5.65
N HIS A 148 15.00 -17.19 6.12
CA HIS A 148 16.00 -17.98 5.41
C HIS A 148 16.70 -18.98 6.35
N ARG A 149 17.29 -20.03 5.76
CA ARG A 149 18.07 -21.05 6.46
C ARG A 149 19.00 -21.74 5.47
N ASN A 150 20.32 -21.68 5.68
CA ASN A 150 21.31 -22.40 4.84
C ASN A 150 21.33 -23.91 5.13
N ASN A 151 20.20 -24.62 5.03
CA ASN A 151 20.14 -26.06 5.29
C ASN A 151 18.90 -26.71 4.64
N TYR A 152 19.15 -27.42 3.54
CA TYR A 152 18.15 -28.06 2.69
C TYR A 152 17.44 -29.25 3.36
N ALA A 153 16.42 -28.97 4.18
CA ALA A 153 15.71 -29.97 4.98
C ALA A 153 14.21 -29.64 5.13
N TRP A 154 13.38 -30.18 4.23
CA TRP A 154 11.95 -29.86 4.04
C TRP A 154 11.03 -30.10 5.25
N ASP A 155 11.52 -30.81 6.27
CA ASP A 155 10.86 -31.08 7.54
C ASP A 155 10.87 -29.88 8.52
N ARG A 156 11.33 -28.70 8.08
CA ARG A 156 11.58 -27.49 8.91
C ARG A 156 10.83 -26.22 8.46
N ALA A 157 9.66 -26.37 7.86
CA ALA A 157 8.92 -25.23 7.32
C ALA A 157 8.27 -24.32 8.39
N SER A 158 7.98 -23.08 7.98
CA SER A 158 7.19 -22.11 8.74
C SER A 158 5.81 -21.93 8.13
N LEU A 159 4.78 -21.80 8.96
CA LEU A 159 3.51 -21.20 8.57
C LEU A 159 3.52 -19.74 9.03
N VAL A 160 3.38 -18.81 8.08
CA VAL A 160 3.23 -17.38 8.32
C VAL A 160 1.76 -17.02 8.08
N THR A 161 1.10 -16.47 9.10
CA THR A 161 -0.32 -16.11 9.07
C THR A 161 -0.49 -14.64 9.38
N LEU A 162 -1.15 -13.92 8.47
CA LEU A 162 -1.60 -12.55 8.65
C LEU A 162 -2.95 -12.52 9.40
N SER A 163 -3.11 -11.57 10.31
CA SER A 163 -4.31 -11.37 11.12
C SER A 163 -4.42 -9.92 11.60
N GLY A 164 -5.58 -9.55 12.16
CA GLY A 164 -5.88 -8.16 12.57
C GLY A 164 -6.37 -7.26 11.44
N THR A 165 -6.36 -7.74 10.19
CA THR A 165 -6.74 -6.92 9.03
C THR A 165 -8.25 -6.69 8.92
N ALA A 166 -8.63 -5.47 8.55
CA ALA A 166 -9.94 -5.21 7.95
C ALA A 166 -9.91 -5.48 6.43
N GLY A 167 -11.06 -5.85 5.86
CA GLY A 167 -11.18 -6.18 4.44
C GLY A 167 -10.63 -7.56 4.09
N SER A 168 -10.10 -7.69 2.87
CA SER A 168 -9.60 -8.93 2.29
C SER A 168 -8.21 -8.70 1.68
N PRO A 169 -7.12 -8.77 2.48
CA PRO A 169 -5.77 -8.56 1.96
C PRO A 169 -5.40 -9.61 0.91
N MET A 170 -4.70 -9.20 -0.14
CA MET A 170 -4.31 -10.08 -1.24
C MET A 170 -2.97 -10.76 -0.93
N ASN A 171 -2.99 -12.08 -0.73
CA ASN A 171 -1.78 -12.87 -0.55
C ASN A 171 -1.03 -13.01 -1.89
N THR A 172 0.18 -12.48 -1.95
CA THR A 172 1.07 -12.47 -3.14
C THR A 172 2.42 -13.12 -2.81
N SER A 173 2.42 -14.03 -1.83
CA SER A 173 3.60 -14.78 -1.39
C SER A 173 4.27 -15.54 -2.53
N SER A 174 5.56 -15.83 -2.37
CA SER A 174 6.33 -16.60 -3.36
C SER A 174 5.65 -17.91 -3.75
N VAL A 175 5.50 -18.12 -5.05
CA VAL A 175 5.05 -19.39 -5.62
C VAL A 175 6.30 -20.23 -5.92
N ALA A 176 6.52 -21.28 -5.13
CA ALA A 176 7.66 -22.16 -5.34
C ALA A 176 7.37 -23.20 -6.44
N ALA A 177 8.35 -23.42 -7.32
CA ALA A 177 8.32 -24.46 -8.35
C ALA A 177 9.05 -25.77 -7.94
N ASP A 178 9.77 -25.75 -6.81
CA ASP A 178 10.66 -26.82 -6.33
C ASP A 178 10.05 -27.69 -5.23
N ASN A 179 8.77 -27.49 -4.91
CA ASN A 179 8.05 -28.20 -3.85
C ASN A 179 8.07 -29.73 -4.07
N PRO A 180 8.78 -30.53 -3.25
CA PRO A 180 8.79 -31.97 -3.36
C PRO A 180 7.48 -32.50 -2.76
N ASP A 181 6.61 -32.89 -3.68
CA ASP A 181 5.53 -33.88 -3.53
C ASP A 181 4.92 -34.06 -2.12
N THR A 182 3.64 -33.68 -2.02
CA THR A 182 2.77 -33.87 -0.86
C THR A 182 2.69 -35.30 -0.34
N VAL A 183 3.15 -36.30 -1.11
CA VAL A 183 3.25 -37.71 -0.71
C VAL A 183 4.33 -37.97 0.36
N THR A 184 5.48 -37.29 0.30
CA THR A 184 6.61 -37.58 1.24
C THR A 184 6.64 -36.62 2.43
N TYR A 185 6.19 -35.38 2.24
CA TYR A 185 6.11 -34.37 3.29
C TYR A 185 4.65 -33.88 3.42
N PRO A 186 3.90 -34.27 4.48
CA PRO A 186 2.46 -33.99 4.59
C PRO A 186 2.11 -32.52 4.91
N GLY A 187 3.03 -31.58 4.61
CA GLY A 187 2.92 -30.17 4.98
C GLY A 187 2.06 -29.29 4.07
N GLY A 188 1.46 -29.84 3.01
CA GLY A 188 0.51 -29.14 2.13
C GLY A 188 1.14 -28.12 1.17
N VAL A 189 0.27 -27.40 0.46
CA VAL A 189 0.63 -26.43 -0.58
C VAL A 189 1.21 -25.15 0.04
N LEU A 190 2.29 -24.64 -0.55
CA LEU A 190 3.04 -23.49 -0.02
C LEU A 190 2.24 -22.18 -0.12
N PHE A 191 1.71 -21.91 -1.31
CA PHE A 191 0.76 -20.84 -1.57
C PHE A 191 -0.64 -21.42 -1.76
N THR A 192 -1.57 -21.08 -0.88
CA THR A 192 -2.94 -21.65 -0.88
C THR A 192 -3.96 -20.79 -1.65
N GLY A 193 -3.51 -19.70 -2.28
CA GLY A 193 -4.32 -18.80 -3.10
C GLY A 193 -4.36 -17.36 -2.57
N PRO A 194 -4.75 -16.38 -3.41
CA PRO A 194 -4.67 -14.96 -3.09
C PRO A 194 -5.61 -14.51 -1.97
N THR A 195 -6.62 -15.31 -1.63
CA THR A 195 -7.56 -15.05 -0.52
C THR A 195 -7.10 -15.66 0.81
N SER A 196 -5.97 -16.36 0.85
CA SER A 196 -5.52 -17.06 2.04
C SER A 196 -4.79 -16.12 3.02
N PRO A 197 -5.18 -16.05 4.30
CA PRO A 197 -4.43 -15.30 5.30
C PRO A 197 -3.08 -15.95 5.64
N SER A 198 -2.82 -17.17 5.17
CA SER A 198 -1.64 -17.95 5.53
C SER A 198 -0.84 -18.41 4.32
N THR A 199 0.48 -18.46 4.48
CA THR A 199 1.43 -19.02 3.51
C THR A 199 2.46 -19.88 4.23
N ARG A 200 2.92 -20.97 3.59
CA ARG A 200 3.93 -21.85 4.15
C ARG A 200 5.26 -21.62 3.45
N LEU A 201 6.28 -21.20 4.20
CA LEU A 201 7.63 -21.00 3.71
C LEU A 201 8.42 -22.33 3.86
N PRO A 202 8.81 -23.00 2.75
CA PRO A 202 9.52 -24.27 2.81
C PRO A 202 11.00 -24.07 3.14
N ALA A 203 11.63 -25.07 3.75
CA ALA A 203 12.81 -24.89 4.58
C ALA A 203 14.04 -24.22 3.95
N ASP A 204 14.24 -24.28 2.64
CA ASP A 204 15.41 -23.69 1.98
C ASP A 204 15.10 -23.23 0.54
N ASN A 205 15.71 -22.11 0.16
CA ASN A 205 16.11 -21.78 -1.21
C ASN A 205 17.13 -20.62 -1.15
N ASP A 206 18.28 -20.78 -1.82
CA ASP A 206 19.32 -19.72 -1.94
C ASP A 206 18.79 -18.39 -2.52
N ASN A 207 17.62 -18.45 -3.17
CA ASN A 207 16.92 -17.36 -3.86
C ASN A 207 15.85 -16.66 -2.98
N GLY A 208 15.61 -17.16 -1.77
CA GLY A 208 14.76 -16.58 -0.74
C GLY A 208 13.24 -16.55 -1.00
N TYR A 209 12.48 -17.38 -0.29
CA TYR A 209 11.00 -17.32 -0.23
C TYR A 209 10.49 -16.22 0.70
N VAL A 210 9.52 -15.44 0.23
CA VAL A 210 8.94 -14.30 0.95
C VAL A 210 7.42 -14.48 1.12
N ALA A 211 6.95 -14.36 2.36
CA ALA A 211 5.54 -14.26 2.70
C ALA A 211 5.08 -12.81 2.45
N ARG A 212 4.04 -12.61 1.63
CA ARG A 212 3.62 -11.29 1.16
C ARG A 212 2.11 -11.15 1.14
N TRP A 213 1.64 -9.99 1.61
CA TRP A 213 0.27 -9.53 1.45
C TRP A 213 0.26 -8.08 1.02
N GLY A 214 -0.51 -7.77 -0.03
CA GLY A 214 -0.86 -6.41 -0.41
C GLY A 214 -2.27 -6.05 0.05
N GLN A 215 -2.62 -4.77 -0.09
CA GLN A 215 -3.92 -4.22 0.33
C GLN A 215 -4.26 -4.49 1.81
N VAL A 216 -3.24 -4.58 2.67
CA VAL A 216 -3.40 -4.79 4.10
C VAL A 216 -3.97 -3.52 4.71
N ASN A 217 -5.20 -3.54 5.23
CA ASN A 217 -5.76 -2.45 6.02
C ASN A 217 -5.86 -2.88 7.49
N SER A 218 -5.46 -2.00 8.42
CA SER A 218 -5.48 -2.27 9.85
C SER A 218 -6.85 -2.14 10.52
N GLY A 219 -7.85 -1.56 9.84
CA GLY A 219 -9.11 -1.20 10.49
C GLY A 219 -8.92 -0.18 11.61
N SER A 220 -9.97 0.05 12.40
CA SER A 220 -10.03 1.17 13.35
C SER A 220 -9.10 1.08 14.56
N ASP A 221 -8.50 -0.09 14.84
CA ASP A 221 -7.56 -0.25 15.97
C ASP A 221 -6.09 0.03 15.59
N GLY A 222 -5.79 0.12 14.29
CA GLY A 222 -4.44 0.39 13.80
C GLY A 222 -3.46 -0.77 14.00
N LEU A 223 -3.96 -2.00 14.16
CA LEU A 223 -3.16 -3.20 14.44
C LEU A 223 -3.13 -4.18 13.27
N VAL A 224 -1.96 -4.76 12.99
CA VAL A 224 -1.80 -5.91 12.09
C VAL A 224 -0.77 -6.86 12.71
N VAL A 225 -1.03 -8.17 12.64
CA VAL A 225 -0.22 -9.19 13.28
C VAL A 225 0.18 -10.28 12.29
N LEU A 226 1.49 -10.51 12.16
CA LEU A 226 2.05 -11.74 11.58
C LEU A 226 2.36 -12.74 12.69
N THR A 227 1.79 -13.93 12.61
CA THR A 227 2.17 -15.07 13.45
C THR A 227 2.97 -16.06 12.63
N ILE A 228 4.17 -16.39 13.09
CA ILE A 228 5.08 -17.35 12.47
C ILE A 228 5.24 -18.56 13.38
N SER A 229 4.80 -19.72 12.90
CA SER A 229 4.69 -20.96 13.67
C SER A 229 5.27 -22.16 12.93
N PHE A 230 5.49 -23.27 13.65
CA PHE A 230 6.03 -24.49 13.08
C PHE A 230 5.01 -25.23 12.20
N ALA A 231 5.44 -25.61 10.99
CA ALA A 231 4.66 -26.41 10.04
C ALA A 231 5.54 -27.48 9.35
N GLY A 232 6.56 -27.96 10.05
CA GLY A 232 7.44 -29.05 9.65
C GLY A 232 7.01 -30.41 10.21
N THR A 233 7.95 -31.36 10.26
CA THR A 233 7.74 -32.70 10.85
C THR A 233 8.14 -32.69 12.32
N SER A 234 7.30 -33.25 13.20
CA SER A 234 7.62 -33.29 14.64
C SER A 234 8.94 -34.03 14.92
N GLY A 235 9.69 -33.55 15.92
CA GLY A 235 11.09 -33.88 16.18
C GLY A 235 12.09 -32.87 15.57
N ASN A 236 11.64 -31.94 14.72
CA ASN A 236 12.46 -30.85 14.14
C ASN A 236 12.05 -29.46 14.65
N GLU A 237 11.36 -29.37 15.79
CA GLU A 237 10.91 -28.09 16.31
C GLU A 237 12.09 -27.28 16.91
N GLY A 238 12.00 -25.95 16.90
CA GLY A 238 13.18 -25.08 17.08
C GLY A 238 14.15 -25.04 15.89
N LEU A 239 14.09 -26.02 14.96
CA LEU A 239 14.87 -26.07 13.71
C LEU A 239 14.12 -25.47 12.50
N GLY A 240 13.03 -24.73 12.72
CA GLY A 240 12.27 -24.05 11.66
C GLY A 240 13.07 -23.01 10.87
N LYS A 241 12.44 -22.30 9.91
CA LYS A 241 13.08 -21.08 9.40
C LYS A 241 13.11 -20.02 10.49
N TYR A 242 14.11 -19.16 10.39
CA TYR A 242 14.26 -18.03 11.28
C TYR A 242 13.79 -16.75 10.61
N GLY A 243 13.09 -15.88 11.34
CA GLY A 243 12.71 -14.55 10.83
C GLY A 243 13.94 -13.67 10.64
N SER A 244 14.20 -13.26 9.39
CA SER A 244 15.40 -12.48 9.03
C SER A 244 15.07 -11.00 8.82
N ALA A 245 13.98 -10.69 8.10
CA ALA A 245 13.59 -9.30 7.85
C ALA A 245 12.10 -9.12 7.58
N VAL A 246 11.62 -7.89 7.82
CA VAL A 246 10.32 -7.40 7.35
C VAL A 246 10.46 -6.10 6.56
N ARG A 247 9.60 -5.95 5.56
CA ARG A 247 9.35 -4.69 4.84
C ARG A 247 7.87 -4.36 4.99
N LEU A 248 7.60 -3.11 5.34
CA LEU A 248 6.28 -2.50 5.34
C LEU A 248 6.33 -1.28 4.41
N THR A 249 5.59 -1.31 3.32
CA THR A 249 5.34 -0.12 2.49
C THR A 249 3.95 0.38 2.80
N GLU A 250 3.82 1.65 3.17
CA GLU A 250 2.55 2.35 3.18
C GLU A 250 2.25 2.80 1.76
N SER A 251 1.18 2.27 1.20
CA SER A 251 0.56 2.81 0.01
C SER A 251 -0.55 3.77 0.46
N SER A 252 -0.81 4.82 -0.31
CA SER A 252 -2.11 5.49 -0.24
C SER A 252 -3.20 4.41 -0.33
N SER A 253 -4.31 4.57 0.40
CA SER A 253 -5.36 3.54 0.38
C SER A 253 -5.75 3.23 -1.06
N SER A 254 -5.72 1.95 -1.45
CA SER A 254 -6.23 1.53 -2.77
C SER A 254 -7.76 1.59 -2.87
N SER A 255 -8.41 2.37 -2.00
CA SER A 255 -9.50 3.23 -2.42
C SER A 255 -8.87 4.50 -2.99
N ALA A 256 -8.32 4.40 -4.21
CA ALA A 256 -7.87 5.58 -4.94
C ALA A 256 -8.99 6.61 -4.82
N VAL A 257 -8.71 7.73 -4.16
CA VAL A 257 -9.64 8.84 -4.16
C VAL A 257 -9.74 9.20 -5.63
N GLY A 258 -10.87 8.93 -6.28
CA GLY A 258 -10.95 8.85 -7.75
C GLY A 258 -10.65 10.16 -8.49
N HIS A 259 -10.22 11.18 -7.77
CA HIS A 259 -9.87 12.50 -8.21
C HIS A 259 -8.50 12.96 -7.66
N ASP A 260 -7.66 12.08 -7.10
CA ASP A 260 -6.30 12.40 -6.62
C ASP A 260 -5.30 12.36 -7.79
N LEU A 261 -4.97 13.51 -8.38
CA LEU A 261 -4.13 13.56 -9.60
C LEU A 261 -2.63 13.58 -9.29
N ASP A 262 -2.18 13.92 -8.07
CA ASP A 262 -0.75 13.96 -7.72
C ASP A 262 -0.26 12.85 -6.77
N GLY A 263 -1.19 12.06 -6.20
CA GLY A 263 -0.91 10.89 -5.38
C GLY A 263 -0.68 11.22 -3.90
N ASP A 264 -1.10 12.40 -3.45
CA ASP A 264 -0.92 12.86 -2.06
C ASP A 264 -1.97 12.34 -1.07
N GLY A 265 -2.92 11.52 -1.55
CA GLY A 265 -4.01 10.91 -0.80
C GLY A 265 -5.27 11.77 -0.68
N LYS A 266 -5.42 12.84 -1.48
CA LYS A 266 -6.54 13.79 -1.40
C LYS A 266 -7.22 13.99 -2.75
N ALA A 267 -8.50 14.33 -2.73
CA ALA A 267 -9.24 14.64 -3.95
C ALA A 267 -8.84 16.02 -4.50
N ASP A 268 -8.45 16.07 -5.76
CA ASP A 268 -8.26 17.28 -6.56
C ASP A 268 -9.51 17.64 -7.37
N LEU A 269 -9.43 18.73 -8.15
CA LEU A 269 -10.51 19.17 -9.04
C LEU A 269 -10.05 19.37 -10.48
N VAL A 270 -10.74 18.69 -11.40
CA VAL A 270 -10.63 18.90 -12.85
C VAL A 270 -11.70 19.87 -13.31
N TRP A 271 -11.28 20.97 -13.95
CA TRP A 271 -12.14 22.03 -14.46
C TRP A 271 -12.27 21.98 -15.98
N ARG A 272 -13.51 22.02 -16.47
CA ARG A 272 -13.84 22.13 -17.89
C ARG A 272 -14.49 23.47 -18.19
N HIS A 273 -13.87 24.30 -19.04
CA HIS A 273 -14.46 25.58 -19.47
C HIS A 273 -15.14 25.44 -20.84
N THR A 274 -16.27 26.12 -21.01
CA THR A 274 -17.07 26.17 -22.24
C THR A 274 -16.36 26.75 -23.47
N ASN A 275 -15.16 27.35 -23.30
CA ASN A 275 -14.35 27.89 -24.38
C ASN A 275 -13.35 26.86 -24.94
N GLY A 276 -13.33 25.64 -24.39
CA GLY A 276 -12.39 24.59 -24.75
C GLY A 276 -11.17 24.46 -23.84
N SER A 277 -10.95 25.33 -22.85
CA SER A 277 -9.87 25.13 -21.87
C SER A 277 -10.18 24.00 -20.87
N ALA A 278 -9.12 23.39 -20.34
CA ALA A 278 -9.16 22.46 -19.21
C ALA A 278 -8.06 22.85 -18.20
N ALA A 279 -8.32 22.67 -16.90
CA ALA A 279 -7.36 22.98 -15.84
C ALA A 279 -7.51 22.02 -14.65
N VAL A 280 -6.46 21.88 -13.84
CA VAL A 280 -6.46 21.09 -12.60
C VAL A 280 -6.14 21.99 -11.42
N TRP A 281 -6.83 21.80 -10.29
CA TRP A 281 -6.46 22.32 -8.98
C TRP A 281 -6.05 21.15 -8.09
N LEU A 282 -4.75 21.08 -7.77
CA LEU A 282 -4.24 20.16 -6.76
C LEU A 282 -4.63 20.71 -5.38
N LEU A 283 -5.21 19.90 -4.50
CA LEU A 283 -5.87 20.34 -3.26
C LEU A 283 -5.19 19.80 -2.00
N ASN A 284 -4.58 20.70 -1.22
CA ASN A 284 -4.13 20.36 0.13
C ASN A 284 -5.26 20.64 1.15
N GLY A 285 -6.27 19.77 1.15
CA GLY A 285 -7.45 19.90 2.00
C GLY A 285 -8.38 21.03 1.55
N LYS A 286 -8.41 22.16 2.27
CA LYS A 286 -9.21 23.34 1.89
C LYS A 286 -8.40 24.40 1.13
N GLU A 287 -7.10 24.23 1.02
CA GLU A 287 -6.20 25.19 0.39
C GLU A 287 -5.92 24.77 -1.05
N VAL A 288 -6.06 25.71 -1.98
CA VAL A 288 -5.59 25.59 -3.36
C VAL A 288 -4.22 26.30 -3.40
N PRO A 289 -3.09 25.58 -3.56
CA PRO A 289 -1.81 26.21 -3.87
C PRO A 289 -1.95 26.91 -5.22
N PHE A 290 -2.01 28.24 -5.20
CA PHE A 290 -2.67 29.05 -6.22
C PHE A 290 -1.95 29.03 -7.58
N SER A 291 -2.19 27.97 -8.37
CA SER A 291 -1.70 27.80 -9.74
C SER A 291 -2.82 27.19 -10.60
N LEU A 292 -3.41 28.01 -11.48
CA LEU A 292 -4.34 27.54 -12.50
C LEU A 292 -3.52 26.87 -13.61
N ASN A 293 -3.24 25.58 -13.42
CA ASN A 293 -2.43 24.80 -14.35
C ASN A 293 -3.32 24.36 -15.53
N SER A 294 -3.21 25.12 -16.62
CA SER A 294 -3.94 24.87 -17.88
C SER A 294 -3.36 23.66 -18.60
N LEU A 295 -4.21 22.66 -18.89
CA LEU A 295 -3.87 21.50 -19.71
C LEU A 295 -3.96 21.77 -21.23
N GLY A 296 -4.18 23.03 -21.61
CA GLY A 296 -4.32 23.50 -22.98
C GLY A 296 -5.77 23.52 -23.49
N GLY A 297 -5.90 23.71 -24.80
CA GLY A 297 -7.20 23.74 -25.50
C GLY A 297 -7.62 22.35 -26.00
N VAL A 298 -8.82 21.93 -25.61
CA VAL A 298 -9.51 20.72 -26.07
C VAL A 298 -10.81 21.13 -26.75
N ALA A 299 -11.07 20.65 -27.96
CA ALA A 299 -12.27 21.01 -28.72
C ALA A 299 -13.56 20.79 -27.88
N SER A 300 -14.53 21.70 -27.99
CA SER A 300 -15.72 21.75 -27.12
C SER A 300 -16.62 20.51 -27.16
N ALA A 301 -16.53 19.70 -28.22
CA ALA A 301 -17.19 18.40 -28.30
C ALA A 301 -16.68 17.38 -27.26
N TRP A 302 -15.48 17.58 -26.70
CA TRP A 302 -14.93 16.74 -25.64
C TRP A 302 -15.30 17.27 -24.25
N GLN A 303 -15.84 16.39 -23.42
CA GLN A 303 -16.19 16.61 -22.02
C GLN A 303 -15.44 15.62 -21.12
N VAL A 304 -15.25 15.98 -19.85
CA VAL A 304 -14.74 15.06 -18.83
C VAL A 304 -15.94 14.27 -18.29
N GLU A 305 -15.91 12.95 -18.39
CA GLU A 305 -16.97 12.06 -17.85
C GLU A 305 -16.50 11.31 -16.60
N GLY A 306 -15.21 11.34 -16.30
CA GLY A 306 -14.65 10.68 -15.13
C GLY A 306 -13.18 11.01 -14.92
N VAL A 307 -12.72 10.66 -13.74
CA VAL A 307 -11.32 10.71 -13.32
C VAL A 307 -11.08 9.41 -12.54
N GLY A 308 -9.87 8.86 -12.59
CA GLY A 308 -9.50 7.63 -11.88
C GLY A 308 -8.18 7.07 -12.40
N ASP A 309 -7.40 6.40 -11.55
CA ASP A 309 -6.09 5.83 -11.91
C ASP A 309 -6.29 4.69 -12.92
N THR A 310 -5.90 4.89 -14.19
CA THR A 310 -6.11 3.87 -15.24
C THR A 310 -4.90 2.98 -15.49
N ASP A 311 -3.68 3.38 -15.08
CA ASP A 311 -2.45 2.62 -15.32
C ASP A 311 -1.78 2.01 -14.07
N ALA A 312 -2.38 2.25 -12.89
CA ALA A 312 -1.94 1.82 -11.56
C ALA A 312 -0.63 2.47 -11.08
N ASP A 313 -0.37 3.73 -11.45
CA ASP A 313 0.78 4.50 -10.96
C ASP A 313 0.54 5.24 -9.62
N GLY A 314 -0.67 5.13 -9.07
CA GLY A 314 -1.12 5.76 -7.82
C GLY A 314 -1.71 7.17 -8.00
N LYS A 315 -1.90 7.64 -9.23
CA LYS A 315 -2.51 8.96 -9.56
C LYS A 315 -3.68 8.79 -10.52
N ALA A 316 -4.64 9.70 -10.42
CA ALA A 316 -5.88 9.64 -11.18
C ALA A 316 -5.75 10.31 -12.56
N ASP A 317 -6.14 9.56 -13.59
CA ASP A 317 -6.15 10.01 -14.99
C ASP A 317 -7.47 10.67 -15.36
N ILE A 318 -7.51 11.41 -16.48
CA ILE A 318 -8.73 12.09 -16.93
C ILE A 318 -9.37 11.34 -18.11
N ILE A 319 -10.63 10.92 -17.93
CA ILE A 319 -11.42 10.22 -18.93
C ILE A 319 -12.29 11.23 -19.69
N TRP A 320 -12.02 11.34 -20.98
CA TRP A 320 -12.67 12.25 -21.91
C TRP A 320 -13.64 11.54 -22.86
N ARG A 321 -14.75 12.21 -23.14
CA ARG A 321 -15.81 11.72 -24.03
C ARG A 321 -16.14 12.75 -25.08
N ASN A 322 -16.16 12.32 -26.34
CA ASN A 322 -16.64 13.17 -27.43
C ASN A 322 -18.16 13.00 -27.57
N THR A 323 -18.91 14.06 -27.25
CA THR A 323 -20.38 14.07 -27.25
C THR A 323 -21.00 14.04 -28.65
N THR A 324 -20.22 14.27 -29.70
CA THR A 324 -20.70 14.29 -31.09
C THR A 324 -20.50 12.97 -31.80
N ASN A 325 -19.33 12.34 -31.66
CA ASN A 325 -18.96 11.11 -32.39
C ASN A 325 -18.79 9.88 -31.49
N GLY A 326 -18.85 10.02 -30.16
CA GLY A 326 -18.74 8.89 -29.26
C GLY A 326 -17.33 8.28 -29.14
N ALA A 327 -16.27 9.03 -29.46
CA ALA A 327 -14.92 8.63 -29.10
C ALA A 327 -14.70 8.75 -27.57
N VAL A 328 -13.81 7.92 -27.04
CA VAL A 328 -13.25 8.04 -25.69
C VAL A 328 -11.75 8.34 -25.82
N ALA A 329 -11.23 9.17 -24.93
CA ALA A 329 -9.80 9.36 -24.76
C ALA A 329 -9.44 9.31 -23.28
N VAL A 330 -8.29 8.74 -22.96
CA VAL A 330 -7.70 8.76 -21.61
C VAL A 330 -6.47 9.63 -21.67
N TRP A 331 -6.33 10.53 -20.71
CA TRP A 331 -5.14 11.36 -20.52
C TRP A 331 -4.41 10.84 -19.30
N LEU A 332 -3.21 10.30 -19.50
CA LEU A 332 -2.36 9.86 -18.38
C LEU A 332 -1.77 11.09 -17.68
N MET A 333 -1.87 11.14 -16.36
CA MET A 333 -1.59 12.35 -15.56
C MET A 333 -0.45 12.18 -14.56
N ASN A 334 0.17 13.30 -14.19
CA ASN A 334 1.05 13.41 -13.03
C ASN A 334 0.89 14.81 -12.44
N GLY A 335 0.05 14.90 -11.41
CA GLY A 335 -0.54 16.14 -10.95
C GLY A 335 -1.20 16.90 -12.09
N ALA A 336 -0.86 18.17 -12.24
CA ALA A 336 -1.36 19.00 -13.32
C ALA A 336 -0.60 18.85 -14.66
N THR A 337 0.20 17.79 -14.84
CA THR A 337 0.92 17.49 -16.08
C THR A 337 0.25 16.34 -16.82
N ARG A 338 -0.12 16.53 -18.09
CA ARG A 338 -0.54 15.42 -18.96
C ARG A 338 0.70 14.74 -19.55
N LEU A 339 0.94 13.49 -19.17
CA LEU A 339 2.04 12.67 -19.67
C LEU A 339 1.76 12.15 -21.08
N ASP A 340 0.57 11.61 -21.31
CA ASP A 340 0.23 10.89 -22.55
C ASP A 340 -1.28 10.99 -22.88
N VAL A 341 -1.67 10.56 -24.08
CA VAL A 341 -3.06 10.45 -24.54
C VAL A 341 -3.24 9.14 -25.31
N GLY A 342 -4.26 8.36 -24.95
CA GLY A 342 -4.71 7.22 -25.74
C GLY A 342 -6.21 7.28 -26.04
N PHE A 343 -6.62 6.47 -27.00
CA PHE A 343 -8.01 6.40 -27.48
C PHE A 343 -8.49 4.95 -27.35
N PRO A 344 -8.96 4.51 -26.16
CA PRO A 344 -9.31 3.12 -25.89
C PRO A 344 -10.43 2.58 -26.79
N GLY A 345 -11.26 3.44 -27.36
CA GLY A 345 -12.26 3.03 -28.34
C GLY A 345 -13.34 4.05 -28.64
N ASN A 346 -14.40 3.57 -29.28
CA ASN A 346 -15.62 4.32 -29.59
C ASN A 346 -16.85 3.55 -29.10
N ALA A 347 -17.80 4.28 -28.53
CA ALA A 347 -19.15 3.81 -28.22
C ALA A 347 -20.13 4.85 -28.76
N SER A 348 -21.26 4.45 -29.34
CA SER A 348 -22.23 5.41 -29.87
C SER A 348 -22.74 6.38 -28.77
N THR A 349 -23.26 7.54 -29.17
CA THR A 349 -23.82 8.54 -28.25
C THR A 349 -25.09 8.07 -27.52
N ALA A 350 -25.61 6.88 -27.84
CA ALA A 350 -26.65 6.20 -27.07
C ALA A 350 -26.12 5.52 -25.78
N TRP A 351 -24.79 5.42 -25.63
CA TRP A 351 -24.08 4.97 -24.43
C TRP A 351 -23.46 6.14 -23.68
N ALA A 352 -23.75 6.23 -22.39
CA ALA A 352 -23.12 7.13 -21.43
C ALA A 352 -22.23 6.35 -20.46
N ILE A 353 -21.14 6.97 -20.00
CA ILE A 353 -20.38 6.49 -18.85
C ILE A 353 -21.21 6.83 -17.60
N GLN A 354 -21.23 5.94 -16.61
CA GLN A 354 -22.00 6.08 -15.37
C GLN A 354 -21.16 5.84 -14.10
N GLY A 355 -19.96 5.30 -14.25
CA GLY A 355 -19.02 5.06 -13.16
C GLY A 355 -17.62 4.81 -13.69
N VAL A 356 -16.63 5.18 -12.87
CA VAL A 356 -15.21 4.93 -13.08
C VAL A 356 -14.66 4.34 -11.79
N GLY A 357 -13.90 3.26 -11.87
CA GLY A 357 -13.31 2.57 -10.72
C GLY A 357 -12.96 1.13 -11.03
N ASP A 358 -12.12 0.49 -10.23
CA ASP A 358 -11.68 -0.89 -10.44
C ASP A 358 -12.85 -1.89 -10.30
N LEU A 359 -13.15 -2.63 -11.37
CA LEU A 359 -14.22 -3.62 -11.44
C LEU A 359 -13.67 -5.06 -11.50
N ASN A 360 -12.36 -5.24 -11.59
CA ASN A 360 -11.73 -6.53 -11.88
C ASN A 360 -10.64 -6.96 -10.88
N GLY A 361 -10.15 -6.02 -10.06
CA GLY A 361 -9.19 -6.23 -8.98
C GLY A 361 -7.72 -6.07 -9.38
N ASP A 362 -7.43 -5.47 -10.54
CA ASP A 362 -6.06 -5.25 -11.04
C ASP A 362 -5.47 -3.87 -10.71
N GLY A 363 -6.17 -3.10 -9.88
CA GLY A 363 -5.76 -1.77 -9.41
C GLY A 363 -6.02 -0.64 -10.40
N LYS A 364 -6.65 -0.90 -11.55
CA LYS A 364 -6.91 0.11 -12.59
C LYS A 364 -8.39 0.44 -12.67
N ALA A 365 -8.69 1.70 -12.96
CA ALA A 365 -10.05 2.20 -13.06
C ALA A 365 -10.70 1.80 -14.39
N ASP A 366 -11.76 1.01 -14.30
CA ASP A 366 -12.58 0.56 -15.42
C ASP A 366 -13.78 1.49 -15.67
N LEU A 367 -14.46 1.34 -16.81
CA LEU A 367 -15.63 2.17 -17.17
C LEU A 367 -16.93 1.37 -17.12
N VAL A 368 -17.89 1.84 -16.31
CA VAL A 368 -19.28 1.36 -16.33
C VAL A 368 -20.10 2.18 -17.34
N TRP A 369 -20.75 1.50 -18.27
CA TRP A 369 -21.56 2.09 -19.34
C TRP A 369 -23.04 1.77 -19.19
N ARG A 370 -23.90 2.72 -19.56
CA ARG A 370 -25.35 2.50 -19.69
C ARG A 370 -25.87 3.01 -21.03
N HIS A 371 -26.63 2.17 -21.72
CA HIS A 371 -27.34 2.51 -22.93
C HIS A 371 -28.73 3.05 -22.60
N THR A 372 -29.22 4.00 -23.40
CA THR A 372 -30.61 4.48 -23.37
C THR A 372 -31.70 3.39 -23.44
N ASN A 373 -31.39 2.16 -23.89
CA ASN A 373 -32.34 1.03 -23.93
C ASN A 373 -32.37 0.20 -22.62
N GLY A 374 -31.52 0.51 -21.64
CA GLY A 374 -31.42 -0.19 -20.37
C GLY A 374 -30.23 -1.16 -20.25
N ASN A 375 -29.54 -1.50 -21.35
CA ASN A 375 -28.36 -2.36 -21.31
C ASN A 375 -27.19 -1.70 -20.57
N ALA A 376 -26.46 -2.48 -19.77
CA ALA A 376 -25.23 -2.08 -19.12
C ALA A 376 -24.03 -2.87 -19.68
N ALA A 377 -22.88 -2.23 -19.76
CA ALA A 377 -21.64 -2.82 -20.23
C ALA A 377 -20.45 -2.28 -19.43
N VAL A 378 -19.31 -2.98 -19.50
CA VAL A 378 -18.05 -2.60 -18.87
C VAL A 378 -16.95 -2.60 -19.91
N TRP A 379 -16.07 -1.60 -19.86
CA TRP A 379 -14.77 -1.63 -20.51
C TRP A 379 -13.70 -1.79 -19.44
N LEU A 380 -12.94 -2.87 -19.51
CA LEU A 380 -11.76 -3.05 -18.66
C LEU A 380 -10.59 -2.29 -19.28
N LEU A 381 -9.96 -1.39 -18.52
CA LEU A 381 -8.86 -0.54 -19.01
C LEU A 381 -7.49 -1.12 -18.65
N ASN A 382 -6.48 -0.72 -19.40
CA ASN A 382 -5.09 -0.96 -19.05
C ASN A 382 -4.28 0.27 -19.48
N GLY A 383 -4.20 1.23 -18.57
CA GLY A 383 -3.88 2.61 -18.89
C GLY A 383 -4.83 3.15 -19.96
N LYS A 384 -4.24 3.71 -21.00
CA LYS A 384 -4.93 4.42 -22.07
C LYS A 384 -5.57 3.53 -23.17
N GLU A 385 -5.66 2.21 -22.95
CA GLU A 385 -6.11 1.20 -23.91
C GLU A 385 -7.17 0.24 -23.31
N VAL A 386 -7.95 -0.45 -24.16
CA VAL A 386 -8.84 -1.58 -23.79
C VAL A 386 -8.25 -2.87 -24.38
N PRO A 387 -7.65 -3.77 -23.59
CA PRO A 387 -6.81 -4.85 -24.14
C PRO A 387 -7.52 -5.93 -24.97
N SER A 388 -8.79 -6.27 -24.70
CA SER A 388 -9.61 -7.16 -25.56
C SER A 388 -11.01 -7.52 -25.03
N SER A 389 -11.38 -7.19 -23.78
CA SER A 389 -12.69 -7.58 -23.22
C SER A 389 -13.61 -6.37 -22.99
N THR A 390 -14.79 -6.40 -23.65
CA THR A 390 -15.94 -5.63 -23.21
C THR A 390 -16.96 -6.59 -22.61
N GLY A 391 -17.30 -6.38 -21.34
CA GLY A 391 -18.25 -7.22 -20.61
C GLY A 391 -19.67 -6.70 -20.79
N SER A 392 -20.61 -7.56 -21.21
CA SER A 392 -22.04 -7.23 -21.11
C SER A 392 -22.55 -7.63 -19.72
N LEU A 393 -23.09 -6.67 -18.96
CA LEU A 393 -23.71 -6.92 -17.66
C LEU A 393 -25.19 -7.32 -17.78
N GLY A 394 -25.71 -7.44 -19.00
CA GLY A 394 -27.14 -7.62 -19.27
C GLY A 394 -27.92 -6.30 -19.23
N GLY A 395 -29.26 -6.41 -19.17
CA GLY A 395 -30.17 -5.28 -19.22
C GLY A 395 -31.02 -5.15 -17.97
N VAL A 396 -31.09 -3.93 -17.42
CA VAL A 396 -32.04 -3.55 -16.37
C VAL A 396 -32.90 -2.41 -16.93
N SER A 397 -34.20 -2.40 -16.63
CA SER A 397 -35.09 -1.38 -17.21
C SER A 397 -34.62 0.04 -16.87
N SER A 398 -34.89 1.00 -17.76
CA SER A 398 -34.47 2.40 -17.62
C SER A 398 -35.07 3.12 -16.40
N ALA A 399 -36.01 2.50 -15.69
CA ALA A 399 -36.49 2.94 -14.39
C ALA A 399 -35.43 2.84 -13.27
N TRP A 400 -34.38 2.04 -13.45
CA TRP A 400 -33.28 1.87 -12.50
C TRP A 400 -32.04 2.65 -12.93
N GLN A 401 -31.55 3.53 -12.06
CA GLN A 401 -30.35 4.34 -12.26
C GLN A 401 -29.12 3.70 -11.61
N ILE A 402 -27.96 3.90 -12.21
CA ILE A 402 -26.65 3.72 -11.56
C ILE A 402 -26.39 5.02 -10.77
N ARG A 403 -25.79 4.93 -9.58
CA ARG A 403 -25.61 6.02 -8.63
C ARG A 403 -24.30 5.90 -7.89
#